data_AF-A0A357JFZ4-F1
#
_entry.id   AF-A0A357JFZ4-F1
#
_cell.length_a   1.000
_cell.length_b   1.000
_cell.length_c   1.000
_cell.angle_alpha   90.00
_cell.angle_beta   90.00
_cell.angle_gamma   90.00
#
_symmetry.space_group_name_H-M   'P 1'
#
loop_
_entity.id
_entity.type
_entity.pdbx_description
1 polymer ?
#
loop_
_entity_poly.entity_id
_entity_poly.type
_entity_poly.pdbx_seq_one_letter_code
_entity_poly.pdbx_strand_id
1 'polypeptide(L)'
;QKARFESRLETPLKRWKFSPVDQKGQELWDKYTYYKEQMFGKTHTNYCPWIIVKANDKKAARLETIRYVLSQFDYPEKDKALTTLLPDPNIVMRYFRSAIHLDYTYGKN
;
A
#
# COMPACT_ATOMS: atom_id res chain seq x y z
N GLN A 1 -8.42 -5.65 6.81
CA GLN A 1 -7.75 -6.90 6.35
C GLN A 1 -8.66 -8.13 6.53
N LYS A 2 -9.28 -8.30 7.71
CA LYS A 2 -10.21 -9.37 8.10
C LYS A 2 -11.21 -9.84 7.01
N ALA A 3 -12.02 -8.93 6.44
CA ALA A 3 -12.99 -9.29 5.39
C ALA A 3 -12.39 -9.96 4.14
N ARG A 4 -11.12 -9.64 3.80
CA ARG A 4 -10.42 -10.30 2.68
C ARG A 4 -10.01 -11.73 3.03
N PHE A 5 -9.82 -12.05 4.30
CA PHE A 5 -9.50 -13.40 4.75
C PHE A 5 -10.73 -14.29 4.74
N GLU A 6 -11.85 -13.81 5.28
CA GLU A 6 -13.14 -14.52 5.27
C GLU A 6 -13.55 -14.87 3.82
N SER A 7 -13.55 -13.88 2.92
CA SER A 7 -13.86 -14.12 1.49
C SER A 7 -12.89 -15.09 0.77
N ARG A 8 -11.64 -15.25 1.24
CA ARG A 8 -10.69 -16.24 0.66
C ARG A 8 -11.01 -17.66 1.08
N LEU A 9 -11.51 -17.87 2.30
CA LEU A 9 -11.90 -19.19 2.79
C LEU A 9 -13.16 -19.70 2.07
N GLU A 10 -14.09 -18.78 1.80
CA GLU A 10 -15.36 -19.05 1.10
C GLU A 10 -15.19 -19.26 -0.41
N THR A 11 -14.14 -18.72 -1.05
CA THR A 11 -13.92 -18.86 -2.49
C THR A 11 -12.93 -20.01 -2.80
N PRO A 12 -13.35 -21.14 -3.43
CA PRO A 12 -12.47 -22.27 -3.73
C PRO A 12 -11.23 -21.87 -4.55
N LEU A 13 -11.39 -20.98 -5.54
CA LEU A 13 -10.31 -20.51 -6.42
C LEU A 13 -9.24 -19.64 -5.72
N LYS A 14 -9.51 -19.17 -4.50
CA LYS A 14 -8.60 -18.29 -3.74
C LYS A 14 -8.05 -18.94 -2.48
N ARG A 15 -8.54 -20.13 -2.11
CA ARG A 15 -8.19 -20.83 -0.87
C ARG A 15 -6.69 -21.14 -0.76
N TRP A 16 -6.04 -21.46 -1.88
CA TRP A 16 -4.59 -21.72 -1.90
C TRP A 16 -3.73 -20.50 -1.49
N LYS A 17 -4.30 -19.28 -1.51
CA LYS A 17 -3.63 -18.04 -1.06
C LYS A 17 -3.74 -17.82 0.45
N PHE A 18 -4.13 -18.84 1.19
CA PHE A 18 -4.25 -18.82 2.64
C PHE A 18 -3.17 -19.71 3.26
N SER A 19 -2.46 -19.17 4.24
CA SER A 19 -1.44 -19.87 5.00
C SER A 19 -1.64 -19.68 6.51
N PRO A 20 -1.12 -20.57 7.37
CA PRO A 20 -1.12 -20.38 8.82
C PRO A 20 -0.46 -19.06 9.26
N VAL A 21 0.51 -18.57 8.48
CA VAL A 21 1.19 -17.28 8.72
C VAL A 21 0.21 -16.11 8.56
N ASP A 22 -0.70 -16.17 7.59
CA ASP A 22 -1.71 -15.13 7.39
C ASP A 22 -2.66 -15.00 8.60
N GLN A 23 -3.04 -16.13 9.20
CA GLN A 23 -3.87 -16.16 10.40
C GLN A 23 -3.13 -15.52 11.58
N LYS A 24 -1.88 -15.94 11.82
CA LYS A 24 -1.05 -15.36 12.89
C LYS A 24 -0.76 -13.88 12.66
N GLY A 25 -0.70 -13.46 11.41
CA GLY A 25 -0.55 -12.06 11.01
C GLY A 25 -1.66 -11.16 11.54
N GLN A 26 -2.90 -11.65 11.63
CA GLN A 26 -4.00 -10.88 12.22
C GLN A 26 -3.83 -10.70 13.72
N GLU A 27 -3.42 -11.75 14.45
CA GLU A 27 -3.17 -11.68 15.89
C GLU A 27 -2.00 -10.76 16.24
N LEU A 28 -1.02 -10.64 15.35
CA LEU A 28 0.20 -9.85 15.54
C LEU A 28 0.13 -8.49 14.83
N TRP A 29 -1.06 -7.98 14.53
CA TRP A 29 -1.26 -6.73 13.80
C TRP A 29 -0.42 -5.56 14.35
N ASP A 30 -0.44 -5.37 15.67
CA ASP A 30 0.30 -4.27 16.31
C ASP A 30 1.82 -4.46 16.18
N LYS A 31 2.32 -5.71 16.26
CA LYS A 31 3.75 -6.00 16.06
C LYS A 31 4.16 -5.75 14.61
N TYR A 32 3.36 -6.16 13.63
CA TYR A 32 3.62 -5.86 12.23
C TYR A 32 3.62 -4.35 11.97
N THR A 33 2.69 -3.63 12.59
CA THR A 33 2.61 -2.16 12.49
C THR A 33 3.86 -1.51 13.07
N TYR A 34 4.29 -1.91 14.27
CA TYR A 34 5.52 -1.42 14.89
C TYR A 34 6.75 -1.64 14.01
N TYR A 35 6.95 -2.86 13.48
CA TYR A 35 8.10 -3.14 12.63
C TYR A 35 8.02 -2.47 11.26
N LYS A 36 6.82 -2.30 10.68
CA LYS A 36 6.58 -1.51 9.47
C LYS A 36 7.05 -0.06 9.67
N GLU A 37 6.68 0.54 10.80
CA GLU A 37 7.10 1.92 11.14
C GLU A 37 8.61 2.03 11.34
N GLN A 38 9.22 1.07 12.06
CA GLN A 38 10.68 1.01 12.20
C GLN A 38 11.39 0.89 10.85
N MET A 39 10.87 0.04 9.95
CA MET A 39 11.40 -0.11 8.60
C MET A 39 11.34 1.21 7.83
N PHE A 40 10.17 1.87 7.79
CA PHE A 40 10.02 3.15 7.10
C PHE A 40 10.93 4.23 7.71
N GLY A 41 10.96 4.35 9.03
CA GLY A 41 11.77 5.35 9.72
C GLY A 41 13.27 5.20 9.45
N LYS A 42 13.78 3.97 9.35
CA LYS A 42 15.21 3.68 9.17
C LYS A 42 15.64 3.63 7.71
N THR A 43 14.77 3.23 6.78
CA THR A 43 15.14 2.97 5.39
C THR A 43 14.57 3.96 4.38
N HIS A 44 13.68 4.87 4.79
CA HIS A 44 13.23 5.96 3.92
C HIS A 44 14.35 7.00 3.74
N THR A 45 14.73 7.24 2.48
CA THR A 45 15.71 8.26 2.09
C THR A 45 15.17 9.14 0.95
N ASN A 46 15.88 10.21 0.60
CA ASN A 46 15.48 11.08 -0.51
C ASN A 46 15.64 10.44 -1.89
N TYR A 47 16.66 9.60 -2.07
CA TYR A 47 16.94 8.92 -3.33
C TYR A 47 16.24 7.55 -3.43
N CYS A 48 15.88 6.94 -2.30
CA CYS A 48 15.04 5.74 -2.22
C CYS A 48 13.87 5.97 -1.25
N PRO A 49 12.82 6.69 -1.67
CA PRO A 49 11.68 6.97 -0.82
C PRO A 49 10.73 5.75 -0.74
N TRP A 50 10.24 5.47 0.46
CA TRP A 50 9.01 4.69 0.65
C TRP A 50 7.78 5.47 0.18
N ILE A 51 6.94 4.80 -0.60
CA ILE A 51 5.68 5.31 -1.13
C ILE A 51 4.55 4.43 -0.59
N ILE A 52 3.58 5.07 0.05
CA ILE A 52 2.42 4.44 0.66
C ILE A 52 1.28 4.46 -0.36
N VAL A 53 0.61 3.32 -0.53
CA VAL A 53 -0.57 3.18 -1.39
C VAL A 53 -1.75 2.69 -0.57
N LYS A 54 -2.83 3.47 -0.50
CA LYS A 54 -4.08 3.05 0.13
C LYS A 54 -4.78 2.01 -0.73
N ALA A 55 -4.71 0.75 -0.30
CA ALA A 55 -5.11 -0.39 -1.10
C ALA A 55 -6.45 -1.03 -0.71
N ASN A 56 -7.39 -0.29 -0.09
CA ASN A 56 -8.72 -0.80 0.26
C ASN A 56 -9.56 -1.09 -0.99
N ASP A 57 -9.63 -0.15 -1.94
CA ASP A 57 -10.06 -0.41 -3.31
C ASP A 57 -8.87 -0.91 -4.15
N LYS A 58 -8.95 -2.16 -4.61
CA LYS A 58 -7.89 -2.79 -5.40
C LYS A 58 -7.77 -2.22 -6.80
N LYS A 59 -8.86 -1.79 -7.43
CA LYS A 59 -8.82 -1.27 -8.81
C LYS A 59 -8.15 0.09 -8.83
N ALA A 60 -8.60 0.98 -7.95
CA ALA A 60 -7.99 2.30 -7.78
C ALA A 60 -6.50 2.18 -7.41
N ALA A 61 -6.16 1.40 -6.39
CA ALA A 61 -4.76 1.25 -5.96
C ALA A 61 -3.83 0.74 -7.06
N ARG A 62 -4.29 -0.17 -7.93
CA ARG A 62 -3.50 -0.67 -9.07
C ARG A 62 -3.26 0.44 -10.11
N LEU A 63 -4.32 1.14 -10.48
CA LEU A 63 -4.25 2.22 -11.46
C LEU A 63 -3.31 3.33 -10.97
N GLU A 64 -3.47 3.76 -9.73
CA GLU A 64 -2.66 4.83 -9.14
C GLU A 64 -1.21 4.40 -8.92
N THR A 65 -0.94 3.13 -8.59
CA THR A 65 0.44 2.61 -8.54
C THR A 65 1.10 2.67 -9.92
N ILE A 66 0.38 2.30 -10.98
CA ILE A 66 0.90 2.38 -12.36
C ILE A 66 1.17 3.84 -12.74
N ARG A 67 0.22 4.75 -12.47
CA ARG A 67 0.41 6.20 -12.70
C ARG A 67 1.64 6.71 -11.96
N TYR A 68 1.80 6.37 -10.68
CA TYR A 68 2.98 6.76 -9.90
C TYR A 68 4.27 6.33 -10.60
N VAL A 69 4.42 5.05 -10.96
CA VAL A 69 5.63 4.56 -11.63
C VAL A 69 5.90 5.31 -12.94
N LEU A 70 4.88 5.45 -13.81
CA LEU A 70 5.02 6.17 -15.08
C LEU A 70 5.35 7.65 -14.89
N SER A 71 4.86 8.27 -13.82
CA SER A 71 5.16 9.68 -13.52
C SER A 71 6.64 9.91 -13.22
N GLN A 72 7.35 8.93 -12.64
CA GLN A 72 8.73 9.09 -12.17
C GLN A 72 9.78 9.12 -13.27
N PHE A 73 9.50 8.52 -14.42
CA PHE A 73 10.48 8.39 -15.51
C PHE A 73 10.12 9.30 -16.67
N ASP A 74 11.12 9.88 -17.30
CA ASP A 74 10.96 10.49 -18.61
C ASP A 74 11.16 9.40 -19.67
N TYR A 75 10.17 9.21 -20.54
CA TYR A 75 10.17 8.18 -21.57
C TYR A 75 9.58 8.74 -22.87
N PRO A 76 9.99 8.22 -24.05
CA PRO A 76 9.48 8.71 -25.32
C PRO A 76 7.96 8.69 -25.38
N GLU A 77 7.36 9.77 -25.87
CA GLU A 77 5.90 9.92 -26.06
C GLU A 77 5.07 10.01 -24.76
N LYS A 78 5.70 10.23 -23.60
CA LYS A 78 5.00 10.47 -22.33
C LYS A 78 4.01 11.63 -22.42
N ASP A 79 4.37 12.68 -23.14
CA ASP A 79 3.57 13.87 -23.43
C ASP A 79 2.32 13.59 -24.28
N LYS A 80 2.32 12.48 -25.04
CA LYS A 80 1.17 12.04 -25.85
C LYS A 80 0.16 11.21 -25.05
N ALA A 81 0.36 11.03 -23.75
CA ALA A 81 -0.54 10.23 -22.92
C ALA A 81 -1.96 10.82 -22.92
N LEU A 82 -2.95 9.99 -23.25
CA LEU A 82 -4.37 10.36 -23.27
C LEU A 82 -4.99 10.49 -21.86
N THR A 83 -4.19 10.30 -20.81
CA THR A 83 -4.65 10.31 -19.43
C THR A 83 -3.61 10.96 -18.54
N THR A 84 -4.06 11.53 -17.40
CA THR A 84 -3.15 12.11 -16.42
C THR A 84 -2.20 11.05 -15.86
N LEU A 85 -0.91 11.31 -15.86
CA LEU A 85 0.06 10.40 -15.24
C LEU A 85 0.31 10.73 -13.77
N LEU A 86 -0.25 11.84 -13.27
CA LEU A 86 -0.15 12.20 -11.87
C LEU A 86 -1.08 11.31 -11.03
N PRO A 87 -0.57 10.60 -10.02
CA PRO A 87 -1.40 9.79 -9.15
C PRO A 87 -2.20 10.65 -8.17
N ASP A 88 -3.36 10.16 -7.72
CA ASP A 88 -4.18 10.80 -6.70
C ASP A 88 -3.42 10.85 -5.35
N PRO A 89 -3.14 12.05 -4.80
CA PRO A 89 -2.42 12.20 -3.53
C PRO A 89 -3.16 11.61 -2.33
N ASN A 90 -4.47 11.35 -2.43
CA ASN A 90 -5.24 10.68 -1.38
C ASN A 90 -5.01 9.16 -1.37
N ILE A 91 -4.54 8.59 -2.48
CA ILE A 91 -4.30 7.15 -2.66
C ILE A 91 -2.81 6.84 -2.58
N VAL A 92 -1.97 7.62 -3.27
CA VAL A 92 -0.51 7.43 -3.32
C VAL A 92 0.17 8.61 -2.65
N MET A 93 0.96 8.35 -1.62
CA MET A 93 1.63 9.39 -0.86
C MET A 93 3.04 8.96 -0.46
N ARG A 94 3.97 9.91 -0.50
CA ARG A 94 5.32 9.69 0.02
C ARG A 94 5.25 9.57 1.55
N TYR A 95 5.97 8.61 2.11
CA TYR A 95 6.12 8.55 3.56
C TYR A 95 6.88 9.78 4.08
N PHE A 96 6.35 10.42 5.11
CA PHE A 96 7.04 11.48 5.86
C PHE A 96 7.25 11.01 7.29
N ARG A 97 8.43 11.27 7.87
CA ARG A 97 8.74 10.88 9.25
C ARG A 97 7.80 11.55 10.27
N SER A 98 7.19 12.68 9.93
CA SER A 98 6.17 13.32 10.78
C SER A 98 4.79 12.63 10.73
N ALA A 99 4.53 11.77 9.73
CA ALA A 99 3.23 11.12 9.53
C ALA A 99 2.98 9.91 10.46
N ILE A 100 3.92 9.60 11.36
CA ILE A 100 3.88 8.46 12.29
C ILE A 100 2.59 8.41 13.13
N HIS A 101 1.91 9.54 13.34
CA HIS A 101 0.73 9.61 14.20
C HIS A 101 -0.61 9.23 13.54
N LEU A 102 -0.71 9.17 12.21
CA LEU A 102 -2.00 8.99 11.50
C LEU A 102 -2.50 7.53 11.48
N ASP A 103 -1.61 6.55 11.45
CA ASP A 103 -2.01 5.14 11.37
C ASP A 103 -2.57 4.62 12.70
N TYR A 104 -2.12 5.16 13.85
CA TYR A 104 -2.60 4.79 15.18
C TYR A 104 -4.08 5.17 15.40
N THR A 105 -4.53 6.26 14.76
CA THR A 105 -5.91 6.77 14.92
C THR A 105 -6.92 6.04 14.04
N TYR A 106 -6.51 5.50 12.88
CA TYR A 106 -7.41 4.78 11.97
C TYR A 106 -7.53 3.27 12.25
N GLY A 107 -6.63 2.70 13.05
CA GLY A 107 -6.67 1.28 13.43
C GLY A 107 -7.60 0.93 14.60
N LYS A 108 -8.19 1.94 15.27
CA LYS A 108 -9.05 1.77 16.46
C LYS A 108 -10.55 2.01 16.23
N ASN A 109 -10.98 2.32 15.00
CA ASN A 109 -12.40 2.46 14.64
C ASN A 109 -12.84 1.36 13.68
#